data_AF-A0A7W1A734-F1
#
_entry.id   AF-A0A7W1A734-F1
#
_cell.length_a   1.000
_cell.length_b   1.000
_cell.length_c   1.000
_cell.angle_alpha   90.00
_cell.angle_beta   90.00
_cell.angle_gamma   90.00
#
_symmetry.space_group_name_H-M   'P 1'
#
loop_
_entity.id
_entity.type
_entity.pdbx_description
1 polymer ?
#
loop_
_entity_poly.entity_id
_entity_poly.type
_entity_poly.pdbx_seq_one_letter_code
_entity_poly.pdbx_strand_id
1 'polypeptide(L)'
;MTEAWLTRTTDHFWERVGGQLSYPRDLSVVIVRSFPIAVIELSSLGTQSIEKWLHRCNVSYRFLCQSRSLRGCIVAVRGQGLLFLDLNDHPNERRFTVAHEISHFILDYLVLQREVRSRRSEP
;
A
#
# COMPACT_ATOMS: atom_id res chain seq x y z
N MET A 1 22.47 12.22 -2.50
CA MET A 1 22.99 10.90 -2.07
C MET A 1 21.81 10.14 -1.51
N THR A 2 21.41 9.03 -2.13
CA THR A 2 20.34 8.19 -1.60
C THR A 2 20.90 7.35 -0.46
N GLU A 3 20.20 7.28 0.67
CA GLU A 3 20.68 6.54 1.84
C GLU A 3 20.79 5.03 1.51
N ALA A 4 21.87 4.37 1.93
CA ALA A 4 22.18 2.99 1.53
C ALA A 4 21.10 1.97 1.93
N TRP A 5 20.32 2.25 2.97
CA TRP A 5 19.19 1.40 3.36
C TRP A 5 18.01 1.52 2.37
N LEU A 6 17.80 2.67 1.76
CA LEU A 6 16.73 2.88 0.77
C LEU A 6 17.05 2.17 -0.54
N THR A 7 18.32 2.19 -0.98
CA THR A 7 18.78 1.40 -2.13
C THR A 7 18.55 -0.09 -1.90
N ARG A 8 18.99 -0.63 -0.77
CA ARG A 8 18.77 -2.06 -0.42
C ARG A 8 17.29 -2.43 -0.37
N THR A 9 16.44 -1.55 0.15
CA THR A 9 14.99 -1.77 0.19
C THR A 9 14.39 -1.79 -1.22
N THR A 10 14.87 -0.91 -2.09
CA THR A 10 14.47 -0.85 -3.50
C THR A 10 14.90 -2.09 -4.26
N ASP A 11 16.14 -2.55 -4.06
CA ASP A 11 16.66 -3.77 -4.70
C ASP A 11 15.86 -4.99 -4.28
N HIS A 12 15.62 -5.16 -2.98
CA HIS A 12 14.77 -6.23 -2.47
C HIS A 12 13.33 -6.17 -2.97
N PHE A 13 12.78 -4.97 -3.16
CA PHE A 13 11.46 -4.81 -3.78
C PHE A 13 11.49 -5.39 -5.20
N TRP A 14 12.45 -4.99 -6.03
CA TRP A 14 12.54 -5.46 -7.42
C TRP A 14 12.79 -6.95 -7.52
N GLU A 15 13.70 -7.51 -6.72
CA GLU A 15 13.92 -8.96 -6.63
C GLU A 15 12.61 -9.70 -6.31
N ARG A 16 11.85 -9.18 -5.34
CA ARG A 16 10.60 -9.81 -4.87
C ARG A 16 9.47 -9.74 -5.89
N VAL A 17 9.42 -8.71 -6.73
CA VAL A 17 8.41 -8.58 -7.81
C VAL A 17 8.84 -9.24 -9.14
N GLY A 18 10.04 -9.82 -9.20
CA GLY A 18 10.54 -10.54 -10.38
C GLY A 18 11.34 -9.67 -11.35
N GLY A 19 11.84 -8.52 -10.90
CA GLY A 19 12.67 -7.60 -11.67
C GLY A 19 11.98 -6.27 -11.99
N GLN A 20 12.75 -5.35 -12.56
CA GLN A 20 12.27 -4.01 -12.89
C GLN A 20 11.38 -4.03 -14.14
N LEU A 21 10.18 -3.44 -14.02
CA LEU A 21 9.24 -3.32 -15.14
C LEU A 21 9.67 -2.25 -16.14
N SER A 22 9.30 -2.44 -17.41
CA SER A 22 9.39 -1.43 -18.46
C SER A 22 8.40 -0.28 -18.23
N TYR A 23 8.67 0.88 -18.83
CA TYR A 23 7.74 1.99 -18.77
C TYR A 23 6.58 1.83 -19.78
N PRO A 24 5.36 2.27 -19.42
CA PRO A 24 4.95 2.75 -18.09
C PRO A 24 4.83 1.59 -17.09
N ARG A 25 5.41 1.75 -15.89
CA ARG A 25 5.42 0.71 -14.87
C ARG A 25 4.06 0.60 -14.19
N ASP A 26 3.39 -0.54 -14.35
CA ASP A 26 2.18 -0.84 -13.62
C ASP A 26 2.48 -1.81 -12.46
N LEU A 27 2.52 -1.24 -11.25
CA LEU A 27 2.81 -2.02 -10.05
C LEU A 27 1.59 -2.78 -9.53
N SER A 28 0.37 -2.41 -9.93
CA SER A 28 -0.87 -2.96 -9.35
C SER A 28 -0.95 -4.49 -9.47
N VAL A 29 -0.49 -5.03 -10.60
CA VAL A 29 -0.51 -6.48 -10.89
C VAL A 29 0.56 -7.23 -10.10
N VAL A 30 1.77 -6.68 -9.98
CA VAL A 30 2.89 -7.38 -9.36
C VAL A 30 2.82 -7.34 -7.83
N ILE A 31 2.29 -6.25 -7.25
CA ILE A 31 2.23 -6.12 -5.79
C ILE A 31 1.27 -7.13 -5.16
N VAL A 32 0.14 -7.43 -5.82
CA VAL A 32 -0.85 -8.40 -5.31
C VAL A 32 -0.28 -9.82 -5.28
N ARG A 33 0.67 -10.13 -6.17
CA ARG A 33 1.34 -11.43 -6.24
C ARG A 33 2.47 -11.55 -5.21
N SER A 34 3.21 -10.47 -5.01
CA SER A 34 4.45 -10.50 -4.22
C SER A 34 4.27 -10.05 -2.77
N PHE A 35 3.20 -9.33 -2.47
CA PHE A 35 2.90 -8.80 -1.14
C PHE A 35 1.52 -9.24 -0.68
N PRO A 36 1.29 -9.35 0.64
CA PRO A 36 -0.02 -9.67 1.22
C PRO A 36 -0.95 -8.45 1.16
N ILE A 37 -1.19 -7.94 -0.05
CA ILE A 37 -2.01 -6.77 -0.33
C ILE A 37 -3.10 -7.11 -1.33
N ALA A 38 -4.31 -6.58 -1.10
CA ALA A 38 -5.34 -6.49 -2.12
C ALA A 38 -5.47 -5.05 -2.64
N VAL A 39 -5.68 -4.88 -3.95
CA VAL A 39 -5.99 -3.58 -4.56
C VAL A 39 -7.49 -3.48 -4.74
N ILE A 40 -8.08 -2.43 -4.19
CA ILE A 40 -9.51 -2.16 -4.22
C ILE A 40 -9.75 -0.85 -4.97
N GLU A 41 -10.52 -0.94 -6.04
CA GLU A 41 -10.82 0.21 -6.89
C GLU A 41 -12.22 0.76 -6.54
N LEU A 42 -12.31 2.04 -6.19
CA LEU A 42 -13.56 2.72 -5.89
C LEU A 42 -13.69 3.97 -6.75
N SER A 43 -14.90 4.26 -7.27
CA SER A 43 -15.17 5.54 -7.91
C SER A 43 -15.36 6.62 -6.83
N SER A 44 -14.69 7.76 -6.98
CA SER A 44 -14.76 8.90 -6.05
C SER A 44 -14.29 8.48 -4.65
N LEU A 45 -13.00 8.14 -4.57
CA LEU A 45 -12.39 7.65 -3.35
C LEU A 45 -12.40 8.76 -2.29
N GLY A 46 -12.76 8.38 -1.07
CA GLY A 46 -12.76 9.25 0.09
C GLY A 46 -12.88 8.43 1.35
N THR A 47 -12.62 9.06 2.50
CA THR A 47 -12.65 8.35 3.79
C THR A 47 -14.00 7.66 4.04
N GLN A 48 -15.12 8.31 3.69
CA GLN A 48 -16.46 7.70 3.83
C GLN A 48 -16.70 6.52 2.89
N SER A 49 -16.20 6.55 1.64
CA SER A 49 -16.37 5.41 0.72
C SER A 49 -15.54 4.20 1.15
N ILE A 50 -14.36 4.44 1.73
CA ILE A 50 -13.53 3.41 2.37
C ILE A 50 -14.24 2.80 3.59
N GLU A 51 -14.77 3.63 4.50
CA GLU A 51 -15.53 3.16 5.67
C GLU A 51 -16.73 2.30 5.26
N LYS A 52 -17.48 2.73 4.25
CA LYS A 52 -18.61 1.97 3.68
C LYS A 52 -18.14 0.62 3.12
N TRP A 53 -17.01 0.58 2.43
CA TRP A 53 -16.45 -0.66 1.90
C TRP A 53 -16.03 -1.61 3.03
N LEU A 54 -15.31 -1.10 4.04
CA LEU A 54 -14.89 -1.89 5.20
C LEU A 54 -16.09 -2.43 5.98
N HIS A 55 -17.13 -1.63 6.15
CA HIS A 55 -18.37 -2.07 6.79
C HIS A 55 -19.05 -3.22 6.02
N ARG A 56 -19.04 -3.20 4.68
CA ARG A 56 -19.54 -4.33 3.87
C ARG A 56 -18.71 -5.60 4.06
N CYS A 57 -17.44 -5.47 4.36
CA CYS A 57 -16.55 -6.57 4.75
C CYS A 57 -16.65 -6.95 6.24
N ASN A 58 -17.67 -6.44 6.96
CA ASN A 58 -17.88 -6.66 8.39
C ASN A 58 -16.73 -6.16 9.28
N VAL A 59 -16.01 -5.13 8.82
CA VAL A 59 -14.96 -4.44 9.56
C VAL A 59 -15.48 -3.08 10.02
N SER A 60 -15.68 -2.93 11.33
CA SER A 60 -16.05 -1.65 11.93
C SER A 60 -14.82 -0.76 12.07
N TYR A 61 -14.62 0.15 11.13
CA TYR A 61 -13.56 1.15 11.15
C TYR A 61 -14.14 2.52 10.79
N ARG A 62 -13.66 3.56 11.46
CA ARG A 62 -14.02 4.94 11.19
C ARG A 62 -12.79 5.83 11.30
N PHE A 63 -12.56 6.67 10.31
CA PHE A 63 -11.57 7.73 10.37
C PHE A 63 -12.04 8.80 11.36
N LEU A 64 -11.18 9.19 12.29
CA LEU A 64 -11.46 10.24 13.27
C LEU A 64 -11.24 11.64 12.67
N CYS A 65 -11.72 11.87 11.45
CA CYS A 65 -11.60 13.14 10.75
C CYS A 65 -12.84 13.43 9.90
N GLN A 66 -12.95 14.67 9.42
CA GLN A 66 -14.00 15.03 8.45
C GLN A 66 -13.81 14.27 7.14
N SER A 67 -14.92 13.94 6.48
CA SER A 67 -14.86 13.24 5.20
C SER A 67 -14.14 14.07 4.16
N ARG A 68 -13.14 13.48 3.50
CA ARG A 68 -12.39 14.11 2.42
C ARG A 68 -12.16 13.15 1.26
N SER A 69 -12.05 13.69 0.06
CA SER A 69 -11.62 12.95 -1.11
C SER A 69 -10.16 12.54 -0.98
N LEU A 70 -9.83 11.37 -1.55
CA LEU A 70 -8.49 10.79 -1.53
C LEU A 70 -8.14 10.32 -2.95
N ARG A 71 -6.86 10.28 -3.28
CA ARG A 71 -6.34 9.70 -4.53
C ARG A 71 -6.00 8.21 -4.34
N GLY A 72 -5.41 7.91 -3.19
CA GLY A 72 -5.15 6.56 -2.70
C GLY A 72 -5.27 6.48 -1.19
N CYS A 73 -5.33 5.26 -0.67
CA CYS A 73 -5.22 4.99 0.76
C CYS A 73 -4.77 3.55 0.99
N ILE A 74 -3.71 3.35 1.78
CA ILE A 74 -3.36 2.05 2.34
C ILE A 74 -3.92 1.88 3.76
N VAL A 75 -4.60 0.76 3.99
CA VAL A 75 -4.98 0.30 5.33
C VAL A 75 -4.24 -1.00 5.62
N ALA A 76 -3.41 -1.03 6.66
CA ALA A 76 -2.57 -2.17 6.98
C ALA A 76 -2.85 -2.72 8.39
N VAL A 77 -3.03 -4.04 8.51
CA VAL A 77 -3.28 -4.72 9.80
C VAL A 77 -2.72 -6.14 9.80
N ARG A 78 -2.08 -6.56 10.90
CA ARG A 78 -1.45 -7.90 11.07
C ARG A 78 -0.59 -8.38 9.89
N GLY A 79 0.23 -7.52 9.29
CA GLY A 79 1.07 -7.87 8.15
C GLY A 79 0.37 -7.90 6.79
N GLN A 80 -0.93 -7.61 6.72
CA GLN A 80 -1.72 -7.53 5.47
C GLN A 80 -2.07 -6.07 5.14
N GLY A 81 -2.32 -5.78 3.87
CA GLY A 81 -2.71 -4.44 3.40
C GLY A 81 -3.90 -4.44 2.44
N LEU A 82 -4.68 -3.36 2.48
CA LEU A 82 -5.72 -3.03 1.51
C LEU A 82 -5.37 -1.68 0.89
N LEU A 83 -5.08 -1.68 -0.42
CA LEU A 83 -4.70 -0.50 -1.17
C LEU A 83 -5.92 -0.02 -1.96
N PHE A 84 -6.51 1.09 -1.54
CA PHE A 84 -7.65 1.71 -2.21
C PHE A 84 -7.17 2.73 -3.26
N LEU A 85 -7.78 2.71 -4.44
CA LEU A 85 -7.50 3.63 -5.56
C LEU A 85 -8.78 4.32 -6.04
N ASP A 86 -8.66 5.59 -6.42
CA ASP A 86 -9.74 6.27 -7.14
C ASP A 86 -9.73 5.89 -8.63
N LEU A 87 -10.82 5.31 -9.10
CA LEU A 87 -11.00 4.97 -10.52
C LEU A 87 -11.13 6.18 -11.44
N ASN A 88 -11.53 7.33 -10.90
CA ASN A 88 -11.68 8.56 -11.68
C ASN A 88 -10.33 9.21 -11.99
N ASP A 89 -9.24 8.75 -11.37
CA ASP A 89 -7.91 9.28 -11.63
C ASP A 89 -7.35 8.82 -12.96
N HIS A 90 -6.62 9.74 -13.60
CA HIS A 90 -5.90 9.47 -14.82
C HIS A 90 -4.95 8.26 -14.63
N PRO A 91 -4.75 7.37 -15.62
CA PRO A 91 -3.92 6.17 -15.45
C PRO A 91 -2.48 6.44 -14.95
N ASN A 92 -1.90 7.58 -15.30
CA ASN A 92 -0.58 7.99 -14.75
C ASN A 92 -0.65 8.28 -13.25
N GLU A 93 -1.68 8.99 -12.80
CA GLU A 93 -1.91 9.29 -11.37
C GLU A 93 -2.17 8.00 -10.58
N ARG A 94 -2.92 7.05 -11.16
CA ARG A 94 -3.12 5.74 -10.53
C ARG A 94 -1.82 4.96 -10.38
N ARG A 95 -0.98 4.91 -11.42
CA ARG A 95 0.35 4.27 -11.33
C ARG A 95 1.23 4.91 -10.26
N PHE A 96 1.25 6.23 -10.20
CA PHE A 96 1.97 6.97 -9.16
C PHE A 96 1.41 6.66 -7.76
N THR A 97 0.09 6.69 -7.61
CA THR A 97 -0.60 6.40 -6.35
C THR A 97 -0.28 4.99 -5.86
N VAL A 98 -0.33 3.97 -6.73
CA VAL A 98 0.06 2.61 -6.36
C VAL A 98 1.50 2.57 -5.85
N ALA A 99 2.43 3.22 -6.56
CA ALA A 99 3.84 3.29 -6.16
C ALA A 99 4.04 4.03 -4.81
N HIS A 100 3.27 5.08 -4.57
CA HIS A 100 3.28 5.83 -3.33
C HIS A 100 2.77 4.98 -2.15
N GLU A 101 1.58 4.40 -2.28
CA GLU A 101 0.94 3.63 -1.22
C GLU A 101 1.69 2.33 -0.87
N ILE A 102 2.24 1.61 -1.88
CA ILE A 102 3.07 0.42 -1.61
C ILE A 102 4.37 0.80 -0.89
N SER A 103 4.93 1.97 -1.17
CA SER A 103 6.13 2.44 -0.47
C SER A 103 5.83 2.66 1.01
N HIS A 104 4.70 3.29 1.35
CA HIS A 104 4.24 3.40 2.74
C HIS A 104 4.05 2.02 3.39
N PHE A 105 3.45 1.07 2.70
CA PHE A 105 3.29 -0.28 3.24
C PHE A 105 4.64 -0.99 3.51
N ILE A 106 5.61 -0.85 2.62
CA ILE A 106 6.91 -1.50 2.80
C ILE A 106 7.69 -0.81 3.92
N LEU A 107 7.83 0.51 3.84
CA LEU A 107 8.69 1.31 4.70
C LEU A 107 8.10 1.49 6.10
N ASP A 108 6.85 1.90 6.18
CA ASP A 108 6.25 2.31 7.46
C ASP A 108 5.54 1.15 8.16
N TYR A 109 5.35 0.02 7.47
CA TYR A 109 4.61 -1.09 8.05
C TYR A 109 5.40 -2.40 8.10
N LEU A 110 5.90 -2.91 6.98
CA LEU A 110 6.62 -4.18 6.98
C LEU A 110 7.99 -4.10 7.67
N VAL A 111 8.77 -3.04 7.42
CA VAL A 111 10.08 -2.85 8.06
C VAL A 111 9.91 -2.71 9.58
N LEU A 112 9.05 -1.78 10.02
CA LEU A 112 8.79 -1.57 11.44
C LEU A 112 8.24 -2.82 12.14
N GLN A 113 7.32 -3.56 11.50
CA GLN A 113 6.81 -4.80 12.06
C GLN A 113 7.92 -5.85 12.25
N ARG A 114 8.85 -5.99 11.29
CA ARG A 114 9.97 -6.94 11.41
C ARG A 114 10.89 -6.58 12.57
N GLU A 115 11.22 -5.31 12.73
CA GLU A 115 12.05 -4.83 13.84
C GLU A 115 11.40 -5.07 15.20
N VAL A 116 10.09 -4.80 15.32
CA VAL A 116 9.36 -5.07 16.58
C VAL A 116 9.31 -6.57 16.87
N ARG A 117 9.15 -7.42 15.83
CA ARG A 117 9.14 -8.88 15.99
C ARG A 117 10.52 -9.42 16.39
N SER A 118 11.61 -8.94 15.78
CA SER A 118 12.96 -9.41 16.13
C SER A 118 13.30 -9.09 17.59
N ARG A 119 12.98 -7.88 18.06
CA ARG A 119 13.18 -7.48 19.47
C ARG A 119 12.36 -8.28 20.48
N ARG A 120 11.20 -8.82 20.06
CA ARG A 120 10.35 -9.67 20.91
C ARG A 120 10.74 -11.15 20.87
N SER A 121 11.62 -11.53 19.95
CA SER A 121 12.07 -12.91 19.75
C SER A 121 13.47 -13.14 20.35
N GLU A 122 14.10 -12.09 20.90
CA GLU A 122 15.27 -12.19 21.77
C GLU A 122 14.78 -12.50 23.20
N PRO A 123 15.26 -13.58 23.84
CA PRO A 123 14.83 -14.04 25.16
C PRO A 123 15.28 -13.13 26.31
#